data_AF-A0A4Q9XII2-F1
#
_entry.id   AF-A0A4Q9XII2-F1
#
_cell.length_a   1.000
_cell.length_b   1.000
_cell.length_c   1.000
_cell.angle_alpha   90.00
_cell.angle_beta   90.00
_cell.angle_gamma   90.00
#
_symmetry.space_group_name_H-M   'P 1'
#
loop_
_entity.id
_entity.type
_entity.pdbx_description
1 polymer ?
#
loop_
_entity_poly.entity_id
_entity_poly.type
_entity_poly.pdbx_seq_one_letter_code
_entity_poly.pdbx_strand_id
1 'polypeptide(L)'
;MWHQVERLWRRWQASRPLTPNLIRRQWREEIARQRISAQRKIENSWHWGNVGQIEMQALNRCEALLAGLSPGLDCQTLLTQAGEALESLVESYRNNAWDEDGYGLGTARQLQNLVREQALKC
;
A
#
# COMPACT_ATOMS: atom_id res chain seq x y z
N MET A 1 22.74 -25.68 15.28
CA MET A 1 22.99 -25.71 13.82
C MET A 1 21.83 -25.15 13.01
N TRP A 2 20.58 -25.58 13.25
CA TRP A 2 19.37 -25.07 12.57
C TRP A 2 19.11 -23.54 12.72
N HIS A 3 19.30 -22.97 13.91
CA HIS A 3 19.12 -21.52 14.15
C HIS A 3 20.16 -20.61 13.44
N GLN A 4 21.26 -21.18 12.93
CA GLN A 4 22.30 -20.42 12.22
C GLN A 4 21.96 -20.34 10.73
N VAL A 5 21.43 -21.43 10.16
CA VAL A 5 20.88 -21.47 8.80
C VAL A 5 19.66 -20.55 8.68
N GLU A 6 18.75 -20.57 9.66
CA GLU A 6 17.56 -19.70 9.66
C GLU A 6 17.93 -18.21 9.72
N ARG A 7 18.95 -17.84 10.51
CA ARG A 7 19.46 -16.45 10.56
C ARG A 7 20.14 -16.02 9.26
N LEU A 8 20.91 -16.91 8.64
CA LEU A 8 21.55 -16.65 7.35
C LEU A 8 20.52 -16.55 6.23
N TRP A 9 19.46 -17.38 6.25
CA TRP A 9 18.37 -17.33 5.30
C TRP A 9 17.53 -16.05 5.43
N ARG A 10 17.23 -15.62 6.67
CA ARG A 10 16.56 -14.33 6.93
C ARG A 10 17.42 -13.15 6.51
N ARG A 11 18.74 -13.18 6.77
CA ARG A 11 19.69 -12.16 6.28
C ARG A 11 19.78 -12.13 4.76
N TRP A 12 19.80 -13.30 4.12
CA TRP A 12 19.85 -13.42 2.67
C TRP A 12 18.55 -12.94 1.99
N GLN A 13 17.39 -13.20 2.61
CA GLN A 13 16.12 -12.62 2.17
C GLN A 13 16.11 -11.10 2.32
N ALA A 14 16.65 -10.57 3.42
CA ALA A 14 16.74 -9.13 3.66
C ALA A 14 17.72 -8.43 2.70
N SER A 15 18.70 -9.16 2.15
CA SER A 15 19.65 -8.65 1.14
C SER A 15 19.19 -8.84 -0.30
N ARG A 16 17.95 -9.28 -0.56
CA ARG A 16 17.45 -9.35 -1.93
C ARG A 16 17.27 -7.94 -2.48
N PRO A 17 17.87 -7.62 -3.64
CA PRO A 17 17.69 -6.31 -4.24
C PRO A 17 16.21 -6.09 -4.54
N LEU A 18 15.71 -4.90 -4.19
CA LEU A 18 14.40 -4.45 -4.62
C LEU A 18 14.40 -4.43 -6.15
N THR A 19 13.41 -5.10 -6.73
CA THR A 19 13.16 -5.08 -8.18
C THR A 19 11.79 -4.46 -8.40
N PRO A 20 11.53 -3.85 -9.58
CA PRO A 20 10.23 -3.25 -9.87
C PRO A 20 9.08 -4.25 -9.72
N ASN A 21 9.31 -5.51 -10.13
CA ASN A 21 8.32 -6.58 -9.99
C ASN A 21 8.06 -6.96 -8.53
N LEU A 22 9.09 -6.99 -7.69
CA LEU A 22 8.94 -7.25 -6.26
C LEU A 22 8.17 -6.12 -5.57
N ILE A 23 8.50 -4.86 -5.87
CA ILE A 23 7.81 -3.68 -5.35
C ILE A 23 6.32 -3.74 -5.69
N ARG A 24 5.99 -3.93 -6.98
CA ARG A 24 4.59 -4.04 -7.44
C ARG A 24 3.87 -5.23 -6.82
N ARG A 25 4.57 -6.35 -6.57
CA ARG A 25 3.99 -7.49 -5.86
C ARG A 25 3.65 -7.13 -4.41
N GLN A 26 4.57 -6.48 -3.69
CA GLN A 26 4.34 -6.04 -2.31
C GLN A 26 3.18 -5.05 -2.20
N TRP A 27 3.02 -4.13 -3.15
CA TRP A 27 1.85 -3.24 -3.18
C TRP A 27 0.54 -4.01 -3.34
N ARG A 28 0.50 -5.00 -4.24
CA ARG A 28 -0.71 -5.84 -4.43
C ARG A 28 -1.01 -6.68 -3.19
N GLU A 29 0.01 -7.24 -2.55
CA GLU A 29 -0.14 -7.98 -1.29
C GLU A 29 -0.71 -7.07 -0.19
N GLU A 30 -0.22 -5.84 -0.09
CA GLU A 30 -0.68 -4.85 0.88
C GLU A 30 -2.14 -4.42 0.61
N ILE A 31 -2.48 -4.12 -0.64
CA ILE A 31 -3.87 -3.81 -1.05
C ILE A 31 -4.79 -4.98 -0.72
N ALA A 32 -4.41 -6.21 -1.08
CA ALA A 32 -5.22 -7.41 -0.81
C ALA A 32 -5.46 -7.62 0.69
N ARG A 33 -4.42 -7.42 1.51
CA ARG A 33 -4.53 -7.50 2.98
C ARG A 33 -5.52 -6.48 3.52
N GLN A 34 -5.43 -5.22 3.09
CA GLN A 34 -6.37 -4.18 3.51
C GLN A 34 -7.80 -4.44 3.00
N ARG A 35 -7.96 -4.95 1.77
CA ARG A 35 -9.29 -5.31 1.20
C ARG A 35 -10.00 -6.36 2.05
N ILE A 36 -9.29 -7.39 2.52
CA ILE A 36 -9.86 -8.40 3.42
C ILE A 36 -10.36 -7.74 4.72
N SER A 37 -9.59 -6.81 5.29
CA SER A 37 -10.03 -6.08 6.49
C SER A 37 -11.25 -5.20 6.23
N ALA A 38 -11.27 -4.47 5.11
CA ALA A 38 -12.39 -3.61 4.73
C ALA A 38 -13.66 -4.45 4.51
N GLN A 39 -13.54 -5.59 3.84
CA GLN A 39 -14.63 -6.53 3.61
C GLN A 39 -15.24 -7.04 4.93
N ARG A 40 -14.40 -7.40 5.92
CA ARG A 40 -14.89 -7.77 7.26
C ARG A 40 -15.65 -6.65 7.95
N LYS A 41 -15.24 -5.39 7.76
CA LYS A 41 -15.96 -4.22 8.31
C LYS A 41 -17.30 -4.00 7.60
N ILE A 42 -17.37 -4.24 6.29
CA ILE A 42 -18.63 -4.21 5.53
C ILE A 42 -19.61 -5.28 6.05
N GLU A 43 -19.13 -6.51 6.23
CA GLU A 43 -19.93 -7.62 6.77
C GLU A 43 -20.42 -7.36 8.20
N ASN A 44 -19.67 -6.57 8.97
CA ASN A 44 -20.02 -6.15 10.33
C ASN A 44 -20.45 -4.67 10.39
N SER A 45 -21.15 -4.20 9.36
CA SER A 45 -21.60 -2.79 9.23
C SER A 45 -22.47 -2.31 10.39
N TRP A 46 -23.14 -3.21 11.12
CA TRP A 46 -23.86 -2.87 12.35
C TRP A 46 -22.94 -2.28 13.43
N HIS A 47 -21.66 -2.66 13.46
CA HIS A 47 -20.65 -2.14 14.38
C HIS A 47 -19.82 -1.02 13.75
N TRP A 48 -19.47 -1.17 12.47
CA TRP A 48 -18.52 -0.30 11.77
C TRP A 48 -19.16 0.76 10.88
N GLY A 49 -20.48 0.80 10.75
CA GLY A 49 -21.17 1.71 9.82
C GLY A 49 -20.68 1.53 8.38
N ASN A 50 -20.34 2.65 7.72
CA ASN A 50 -19.86 2.70 6.35
C ASN A 50 -18.32 2.64 6.21
N VAL A 51 -17.57 2.48 7.31
CA VAL A 51 -16.10 2.53 7.32
C VAL A 51 -15.48 1.59 6.29
N GLY A 52 -15.93 0.33 6.26
CA GLY A 52 -15.39 -0.65 5.31
C GLY A 52 -15.63 -0.27 3.84
N GLN A 53 -16.71 0.45 3.54
CA GLN A 53 -16.98 0.95 2.19
C GLN A 53 -16.03 2.10 1.83
N ILE A 54 -15.78 3.03 2.75
CA ILE A 54 -14.83 4.14 2.57
C ILE A 54 -13.42 3.59 2.30
N GLU A 55 -12.96 2.66 3.13
CA GLU A 55 -11.66 1.99 2.94
C GLU A 55 -11.58 1.28 1.59
N MET A 56 -12.64 0.56 1.20
CA MET A 56 -12.68 -0.15 -0.09
C MET A 56 -12.58 0.82 -1.28
N GLN A 57 -13.27 1.96 -1.22
CA GLN A 57 -13.17 3.00 -2.25
C GLN A 57 -11.76 3.60 -2.32
N ALA A 58 -11.13 3.86 -1.17
CA ALA A 58 -9.74 4.34 -1.12
C ALA A 58 -8.76 3.33 -1.71
N LEU A 59 -8.93 2.04 -1.40
CA LEU A 59 -8.12 0.96 -1.98
C LEU A 59 -8.29 0.87 -3.50
N ASN A 60 -9.52 0.99 -4.01
CA ASN A 60 -9.76 1.01 -5.45
C ASN A 60 -9.02 2.16 -6.15
N ARG A 61 -9.02 3.36 -5.54
CA ARG A 61 -8.30 4.53 -6.10
C ARG A 61 -6.79 4.33 -6.04
N CYS A 62 -6.25 3.78 -4.95
CA CYS A 62 -4.83 3.45 -4.84
C CYS A 62 -4.41 2.43 -5.91
N GLU A 63 -5.19 1.36 -6.07
CA GLU A 63 -4.89 0.31 -7.06
C GLU A 63 -4.90 0.87 -8.49
N ALA A 64 -5.90 1.69 -8.84
CA ALA A 64 -6.00 2.31 -10.15
C ALA A 64 -4.78 3.21 -10.45
N LEU A 65 -4.34 4.02 -9.49
CA LEU A 65 -3.14 4.87 -9.64
C LEU A 65 -1.89 4.02 -9.87
N LEU A 66 -1.65 3.00 -9.05
CA LEU A 66 -0.45 2.17 -9.13
C LEU A 66 -0.44 1.28 -10.37
N ALA A 67 -1.61 0.83 -10.83
CA ALA A 67 -1.77 0.08 -12.08
C ALA A 67 -1.54 0.94 -13.32
N GLY A 68 -1.79 2.26 -13.23
CA GLY A 68 -1.54 3.22 -14.31
C GLY A 68 -0.06 3.50 -14.59
N LEU A 69 0.85 3.14 -13.67
CA LEU A 69 2.28 3.38 -13.83
C LEU A 69 2.90 2.45 -14.88
N SER A 70 3.69 3.01 -15.81
CA SER A 70 4.23 2.28 -16.96
C SER A 70 4.98 0.99 -16.58
N PRO A 71 4.82 -0.09 -17.36
CA PRO A 71 5.65 -1.28 -17.19
C PRO A 71 7.11 -0.94 -17.57
N GLY A 72 8.07 -1.61 -16.92
CA GLY A 72 9.50 -1.48 -17.27
C GLY A 72 10.26 -0.31 -16.62
N LEU A 73 9.63 0.49 -15.77
CA LEU A 73 10.33 1.49 -14.96
C LEU A 73 11.36 0.82 -14.04
N ASP A 74 12.52 1.45 -13.88
CA ASP A 74 13.47 1.10 -12.83
C ASP A 74 12.88 1.41 -11.43
N CYS A 75 13.51 0.89 -10.38
CA CYS A 75 12.99 1.02 -9.02
C CYS A 75 12.84 2.50 -8.59
N GLN A 76 13.82 3.34 -8.90
CA GLN A 76 13.83 4.73 -8.43
C GLN A 76 12.71 5.53 -9.11
N THR A 77 12.60 5.41 -10.43
CA THR A 77 11.54 6.09 -11.19
C THR A 77 10.16 5.58 -10.79
N LEU A 78 10.01 4.26 -10.62
CA LEU A 78 8.75 3.65 -10.16
C LEU A 78 8.31 4.19 -8.80
N LEU A 79 9.22 4.23 -7.83
CA LEU A 79 8.92 4.67 -6.46
C LEU A 79 8.62 6.17 -6.40
N THR A 80 9.32 6.98 -7.21
CA THR A 80 9.08 8.42 -7.30
C THR A 80 7.68 8.70 -7.85
N GLN A 81 7.33 8.13 -9.01
CA GLN A 81 6.01 8.33 -9.61
C GLN A 81 4.88 7.80 -8.73
N ALA A 82 5.07 6.65 -8.08
CA ALA A 82 4.10 6.12 -7.13
C ALA A 82 3.93 7.04 -5.91
N GLY A 83 5.02 7.57 -5.38
CA GLY A 83 5.02 8.51 -4.26
C GLY A 83 4.23 9.78 -4.58
N GLU A 84 4.46 10.39 -5.74
CA GLU A 84 3.75 11.58 -6.22
C GLU A 84 2.24 11.33 -6.44
N ALA A 85 1.91 10.20 -7.07
CA ALA A 85 0.52 9.81 -7.30
C ALA A 85 -0.23 9.59 -5.98
N LEU A 86 0.40 8.91 -5.01
CA LEU A 86 -0.19 8.66 -3.70
C LEU A 86 -0.26 9.91 -2.83
N GLU A 87 0.72 10.84 -2.91
CA GLU A 87 0.63 12.14 -2.22
C GLU A 87 -0.56 12.95 -2.74
N SER A 88 -0.76 13.00 -4.06
CA SER A 88 -1.92 13.66 -4.66
C SER A 88 -3.24 13.06 -4.17
N LEU A 89 -3.31 11.73 -4.04
CA LEU A 89 -4.49 11.05 -3.50
C LEU A 89 -4.71 11.38 -2.01
N VAL A 90 -3.65 11.33 -1.20
CA VAL A 90 -3.68 11.65 0.23
C VAL A 90 -4.15 13.09 0.45
N GLU A 91 -3.67 14.04 -0.33
CA GLU A 91 -4.09 15.43 -0.25
C GLU A 91 -5.57 15.60 -0.66
N SER A 92 -6.04 14.83 -1.65
CA SER A 92 -7.47 14.80 -1.99
C SER A 92 -8.36 14.31 -0.83
N TYR A 93 -7.86 13.35 -0.02
CA TYR A 93 -8.59 12.85 1.16
C TYR A 93 -8.56 13.82 2.34
N ARG A 94 -7.47 14.55 2.57
CA ARG A 94 -7.39 15.56 3.64
C ARG A 94 -8.47 16.64 3.52
N ASN A 95 -8.82 16.98 2.28
CA ASN A 95 -9.81 18.01 1.98
C ASN A 95 -11.21 17.43 1.71
N ASN A 96 -11.42 16.13 1.92
CA ASN A 96 -12.66 15.45 1.59
C ASN A 96 -13.63 15.44 2.78
N ALA A 97 -14.72 16.21 2.66
CA ALA A 97 -15.79 16.23 3.66
C ALA A 97 -16.52 14.88 3.83
N TRP A 98 -16.38 13.94 2.89
CA TRP A 98 -17.00 12.61 2.96
C TRP A 98 -16.15 11.57 3.71
N ASP A 99 -14.96 11.95 4.20
CA ASP A 99 -14.05 11.12 4.98
C ASP A 99 -13.70 11.81 6.31
N GLU A 100 -14.72 12.27 7.03
CA GLU A 100 -14.56 13.09 8.26
C GLU A 100 -13.69 12.41 9.32
N ASP A 101 -13.85 11.09 9.48
CA ASP A 101 -13.09 10.28 10.42
C ASP A 101 -11.70 9.85 9.88
N GLY A 102 -11.42 10.15 8.60
CA GLY A 102 -10.13 9.91 7.97
C GLY A 102 -9.80 8.45 7.68
N TYR A 103 -10.79 7.57 7.54
CA TYR A 103 -10.56 6.16 7.22
C TYR A 103 -9.97 5.98 5.81
N GLY A 104 -10.48 6.72 4.82
CA GLY A 104 -9.94 6.73 3.46
C GLY A 104 -8.52 7.30 3.41
N LEU A 105 -8.29 8.40 4.14
CA LEU A 105 -6.98 9.02 4.32
C LEU A 105 -5.97 8.04 4.95
N GLY A 106 -6.38 7.34 6.02
CA GLY A 106 -5.54 6.36 6.71
C GLY A 106 -5.13 5.21 5.79
N THR A 107 -6.07 4.67 5.03
CA THR A 107 -5.83 3.65 4.00
C THR A 107 -4.81 4.10 2.96
N ALA A 108 -4.99 5.30 2.38
CA ALA A 108 -4.06 5.81 1.36
C ALA A 108 -2.65 6.10 1.94
N ARG A 109 -2.58 6.63 3.17
CA ARG A 109 -1.31 6.89 3.87
C ARG A 109 -0.54 5.61 4.17
N GLN A 110 -1.21 4.51 4.48
CA GLN A 110 -0.54 3.24 4.73
C GLN A 110 0.22 2.75 3.50
N LEU A 111 -0.37 2.84 2.30
CA LEU A 111 0.31 2.52 1.05
C LEU A 111 1.43 3.51 0.73
N GLN A 112 1.21 4.80 0.96
CA GLN A 112 2.25 5.81 0.80
C GLN A 112 3.48 5.53 1.67
N ASN A 113 3.28 5.14 2.92
CA ASN A 113 4.37 4.81 3.84
C ASN A 113 5.15 3.60 3.35
N LEU A 114 4.48 2.56 2.83
CA LEU A 114 5.15 1.42 2.22
C LEU A 114 6.05 1.84 1.04
N VAL A 115 5.56 2.72 0.16
CA VAL A 115 6.36 3.26 -0.96
C VAL A 115 7.56 4.03 -0.46
N ARG A 116 7.40 4.89 0.56
CA ARG A 116 8.50 5.66 1.16
C ARG A 116 9.55 4.75 1.80
N GLU A 117 9.13 3.73 2.52
CA GLU A 117 10.05 2.75 3.12
C GLU A 117 10.83 1.95 2.08
N GLN A 118 10.24 1.68 0.92
CA GLN A 118 10.93 1.05 -0.21
C GLN A 118 11.93 2.02 -0.86
N ALA A 119 11.58 3.30 -0.98
CA ALA A 119 12.48 4.34 -1.51
C ALA A 119 13.73 4.56 -0.65
N LEU A 120 13.64 4.35 0.67
CA LEU A 120 14.81 4.40 1.56
C LEU A 120 15.77 3.20 1.42
N LYS A 121 15.36 2.16 0.71
CA LYS A 121 16.11 0.91 0.52
C LYS A 121 16.68 0.74 -0.89
N CYS A 122 16.33 1.65 -1.80
CA CYS A 122 16.90 1.74 -3.15
C CYS A 122 18.03 2.76 -3.16
#